data_AF-A0A1I3PNG7-F1
#
_entry.id   AF-A0A1I3PNG7-F1
#
_cell.length_a   1.000
_cell.length_b   1.000
_cell.length_c   1.000
_cell.angle_alpha   90.00
_cell.angle_beta   90.00
_cell.angle_gamma   90.00
#
_symmetry.space_group_name_H-M   'P 1'
#
loop_
_entity.id
_entity.type
_entity.pdbx_description
1 polymer ?
#
loop_
_entity_poly.entity_id
_entity_poly.type
_entity_poly.pdbx_seq_one_letter_code
_entity_poly.pdbx_strand_id
1 'polypeptide(L)' 'MKEPRYPENIQFKLEIIRARRTIKEVAEKIGVSREILTNMVNGHYKGGEIKKKLKIELNIANL' A
#
# COMPACT_ATOMS: atom_id res chain seq x y z
N MET A 1 -2.24 18.69 8.07
CA MET A 1 -2.05 17.22 7.99
C MET A 1 -0.81 16.86 8.77
N LYS A 2 -0.81 15.76 9.54
CA LYS A 2 0.40 15.30 10.25
C LYS A 2 1.39 14.72 9.24
N GLU A 3 2.68 14.91 9.47
CA GLU A 3 3.71 14.34 8.62
C GLU A 3 3.64 12.80 8.60
N PRO A 4 3.91 12.15 7.46
CA PRO A 4 3.95 10.70 7.38
C PRO A 4 5.11 10.16 8.23
N ARG A 5 4.82 9.18 9.09
CA ARG A 5 5.83 8.49 9.91
C ARG A 5 6.66 7.50 9.08
N TYR A 6 6.11 7.01 7.97
CA TYR A 6 6.71 6.06 7.04
C TYR A 6 6.61 6.60 5.61
N PRO A 7 7.35 7.66 5.27
CA PRO A 7 7.29 8.29 3.96
C PRO A 7 7.65 7.33 2.82
N GLU A 8 8.46 6.31 3.10
CA GLU A 8 8.80 5.25 2.15
C GLU A 8 7.60 4.40 1.73
N ASN A 9 6.43 4.52 2.38
CA ASN A 9 5.24 3.80 1.96
C ASN A 9 4.44 4.53 0.87
N ILE A 10 4.73 5.81 0.60
CA ILE A 10 4.00 6.62 -0.38
C ILE A 10 4.16 6.04 -1.80
N GLN A 11 5.32 5.45 -2.10
CA GLN A 11 5.57 4.77 -3.38
C GLN A 11 4.56 3.66 -3.68
N PHE A 12 4.05 2.94 -2.68
CA PHE A 12 3.03 1.92 -2.90
C PHE A 12 1.70 2.51 -3.39
N LYS A 13 1.37 3.74 -2.99
CA LYS A 13 0.22 4.47 -3.54
C LYS A 13 0.38 4.70 -5.03
N LEU A 14 1.58 5.09 -5.47
CA LEU A 14 1.89 5.32 -6.87
C LEU A 14 1.79 4.02 -7.68
N GLU A 15 2.28 2.89 -7.13
CA GLU A 15 2.17 1.59 -7.81
C GLU A 15 0.73 1.12 -7.96
N ILE A 16 -0.15 1.34 -6.96
CA ILE A 16 -1.58 1.05 -7.08
C ILE A 16 -2.22 1.87 -8.22
N ILE A 17 -1.86 3.16 -8.33
CA ILE A 17 -2.34 4.04 -9.39
C ILE A 17 -1.81 3.60 -10.77
N ARG A 18 -0.52 3.24 -10.87
CA ARG A 18 0.11 2.73 -12.10
C ARG A 18 -0.54 1.45 -12.59
N ALA A 19 -0.92 0.57 -11.67
CA ALA A 19 -1.68 -0.64 -11.95
C ALA A 19 -3.14 -0.38 -12.35
N ARG A 20 -3.60 0.89 -12.35
CA ARG A 20 -4.99 1.30 -12.63
C ARG A 20 -6.01 0.64 -11.71
N ARG A 21 -5.63 0.42 -10.44
CA ARG A 21 -6.48 -0.21 -9.43
C ARG A 21 -6.80 0.76 -8.30
N THR A 22 -7.86 0.47 -7.58
CA THR A 22 -8.23 1.19 -6.36
C THR A 22 -7.59 0.55 -5.14
N ILE A 23 -7.39 1.35 -4.08
CA ILE A 23 -6.95 0.85 -2.77
C ILE A 23 -7.90 -0.25 -2.26
N LYS A 24 -9.21 -0.11 -2.51
CA LYS A 24 -10.22 -1.10 -2.07
C LYS A 24 -9.97 -2.46 -2.72
N GLU A 25 -9.87 -2.50 -4.04
CA GLU A 25 -9.67 -3.76 -4.79
C GLU A 25 -8.37 -4.46 -4.38
N VAL A 26 -7.30 -3.69 -4.16
CA VAL A 26 -6.01 -4.25 -3.74
C VAL A 26 -6.08 -4.75 -2.30
N ALA A 27 -6.71 -4.01 -1.39
CA ALA A 27 -6.89 -4.41 0.00
C ALA A 27 -7.67 -5.74 0.11
N GLU A 28 -8.75 -5.87 -0.66
CA GLU A 28 -9.56 -7.09 -0.73
C GLU A 28 -8.73 -8.29 -1.22
N LYS A 29 -7.92 -8.11 -2.28
CA LYS A 29 -7.07 -9.20 -2.80
C LYS A 29 -5.99 -9.66 -1.84
N ILE A 30 -5.39 -8.75 -1.06
CA ILE A 30 -4.35 -9.10 -0.07
C ILE A 30 -4.92 -9.46 1.31
N GLY A 31 -6.25 -9.44 1.47
CA GLY A 31 -6.95 -9.81 2.70
C GLY A 31 -6.74 -8.83 3.86
N VAL A 32 -6.81 -7.52 3.59
CA VAL A 32 -6.73 -6.46 4.62
C VAL A 32 -7.86 -5.46 4.43
N SER A 33 -8.18 -4.68 5.46
CA SER A 33 -9.19 -3.62 5.31
C SER A 33 -8.67 -2.48 4.43
N ARG A 34 -9.57 -1.83 3.70
CA ARG A 34 -9.28 -0.62 2.91
C ARG A 34 -8.60 0.46 3.76
N GLU A 35 -9.03 0.64 5.00
CA GLU A 35 -8.50 1.64 5.92
C GLU A 35 -7.04 1.37 6.30
N ILE A 36 -6.72 0.12 6.64
CA ILE A 36 -5.34 -0.28 6.96
C ILE A 36 -4.42 -0.01 5.77
N LEU A 37 -4.83 -0.41 4.55
CA LEU A 37 -4.03 -0.14 3.36
C LEU A 37 -3.93 1.37 3.08
N THR A 38 -5.00 2.14 3.28
CA THR A 38 -4.98 3.61 3.12
C THR A 38 -3.99 4.27 4.08
N ASN A 39 -4.03 3.90 5.36
CA ASN A 39 -3.09 4.41 6.35
C ASN A 39 -1.65 4.01 6.02
N MET A 40 -1.45 2.80 5.50
CA MET A 40 -0.13 2.34 5.07
C MET A 40 0.41 3.18 3.92
N VAL A 41 -0.32 3.27 2.80
CA VAL A 41 0.17 3.94 1.58
C VAL A 41 0.23 5.46 1.70
N ASN A 42 -0.36 6.04 2.74
CA ASN A 42 -0.16 7.45 3.10
C ASN A 42 0.92 7.64 4.18
N GLY A 43 1.65 6.59 4.56
CA GLY A 43 2.79 6.67 5.48
C GLY A 43 2.43 6.79 6.96
N HIS A 44 1.19 6.48 7.34
CA HIS A 44 0.73 6.50 8.74
C HIS A 44 0.78 5.13 9.43
N TYR A 45 1.05 4.06 8.67
CA TYR A 45 1.17 2.69 9.19
C TYR A 45 2.37 1.97 8.57
N LYS A 46 3.18 1.27 9.40
CA LYS A 46 4.43 0.62 8.97
C LYS A 46 4.21 -0.49 7.94
N GLY A 47 3.15 -1.27 8.10
CA GLY A 47 2.67 -2.21 7.08
C GLY A 47 3.55 -3.43 6.80
N GLY A 48 4.32 -3.97 7.76
CA GLY A 48 5.29 -5.07 7.57
C GLY A 48 4.87 -6.21 6.61
N GLU A 49 3.96 -7.09 7.05
CA GLU A 49 3.47 -8.19 6.19
C GLU A 49 2.62 -7.71 5.01
N ILE A 50 1.97 -6.55 5.14
CA ILE A 50 1.16 -5.96 4.06
C ILE A 50 2.05 -5.54 2.89
N LYS A 51 3.26 -5.02 3.13
CA LYS A 51 4.26 -4.70 2.10
C LYS A 51 4.59 -5.92 1.25
N LYS A 52 4.81 -7.08 1.88
CA LYS A 52 5.13 -8.32 1.16
C LYS A 52 3.97 -8.74 0.26
N LYS A 53 2.76 -8.81 0.80
CA LYS A 53 1.57 -9.17 0.03
C LYS A 53 1.29 -8.18 -1.11
N LEU A 54 1.48 -6.90 -0.86
CA LEU A 54 1.28 -5.83 -1.84
C LEU A 54 2.29 -5.89 -2.98
N LYS A 55 3.58 -6.18 -2.69
CA LYS A 55 4.61 -6.39 -3.71
C LYS A 55 4.27 -7.58 -4.61
N ILE A 56 3.78 -8.68 -4.04
CA ILE A 56 3.36 -9.86 -4.80
C ILE A 56 2.14 -9.53 -5.67
N GLU A 57 1.09 -8.94 -5.07
CA GLU A 57 -0.18 -8.61 -5.76
C GLU A 57 -0.01 -7.61 -6.91
N LEU A 58 0.92 -6.67 -6.78
CA LEU A 58 1.20 -5.66 -7.80
C LEU A 58 2.39 -6.02 -8.69
N ASN A 59 2.98 -7.21 -8.53
CA ASN A 59 4.16 -7.69 -9.25
C ASN A 59 5.34 -6.70 -9.22
N ILE A 60 5.64 -6.17 -8.04
CA ILE A 60 6.70 -5.19 -7.83
C ILE A 60 7.99 -5.91 -7.41
N ALA A 61 9.00 -5.91 -8.28
CA ALA A 61 10.29 -6.56 -8.02
C ALA A 61 11.33 -5.67 -7.31
N ASN A 62 11.25 -4.33 -7.44
CA ASN A 62 12.35 -3.41 -7.10
C ASN A 62 11.94 -2.26 -6.14
N LEU A 63 11.25 -2.58 -5.03
CA LEU A 63 10.93 -1.66 -3.93
C LEU A 63 11.41 -2.20 -2.59
#